data_AF-A0A2D6S658-F1
#
_entry.id   AF-A0A2D6S658-F1
#
_cell.length_a   1.000
_cell.length_b   1.000
_cell.length_c   1.000
_cell.angle_alpha   90.00
_cell.angle_beta   90.00
_cell.angle_gamma   90.00
#
_symmetry.space_group_name_H-M   'P 1'
#
loop_
_entity.id
_entity.type
_entity.pdbx_description
1 polymer ?
#
loop_
_entity_poly.entity_id
_entity_poly.type
_entity_poly.pdbx_seq_one_letter_code
_entity_poly.pdbx_strand_id
1 'polypeptide(L)'
;MGGKMATSEPTTPTENTSIQPVDEAVPITEEQKFFFDLHGWILLPSVLSVAETEEMKAEVYAGAKQSYDGALQRLLDHPAIVGILSEILAERPFERDDCYSFRCEGSFTTVRPFGWSKSQRGDMGMPHVVRPPQQANPMRYQVAGEKIFSGLTRVVWELEEVKAGQGGTSFLSGSHKSFFNYGGPDPFRPNISDSPWESSMRDAMSEYSCPAGSVVIFTESLIHAANDWTNSDNSRCAVFNCYNSIWSQWHKLNLSHEKIKAMPWKRQSLFRGTWAIGGGPSGNREYSQENRTW
;
A
#
# COMPACT_ATOMS: atom_id res chain seq x y z
N MET A 1 -62.47 -38.99 -5.92
CA MET A 1 -62.52 -37.58 -6.36
C MET A 1 -61.97 -36.74 -5.22
N GLY A 2 -60.90 -35.96 -5.30
CA GLY A 2 -59.85 -35.76 -6.29
C GLY A 2 -58.68 -35.10 -5.54
N GLY A 3 -57.48 -35.65 -5.66
CA GLY A 3 -56.26 -35.09 -5.08
C GLY A 3 -55.80 -33.89 -5.90
N LYS A 4 -55.49 -32.76 -5.25
CA LYS A 4 -54.86 -31.62 -5.90
C LYS A 4 -53.35 -31.75 -5.80
N MET A 5 -52.72 -31.98 -6.96
CA MET A 5 -51.29 -31.82 -7.21
C MET A 5 -50.90 -30.36 -6.96
N ALA A 6 -49.87 -30.14 -6.14
CA ALA A 6 -49.15 -28.88 -6.08
C ALA A 6 -48.12 -28.86 -7.22
N THR A 7 -48.24 -27.88 -8.10
CA THR A 7 -47.31 -27.62 -9.21
C THR A 7 -46.09 -26.87 -8.67
N SER A 8 -44.90 -27.44 -8.82
CA SER A 8 -43.62 -26.80 -8.54
C SER A 8 -43.30 -25.75 -9.60
N GLU A 9 -43.01 -24.51 -9.17
CA GLU A 9 -42.47 -23.46 -10.03
C GLU A 9 -41.01 -23.75 -10.43
N PRO A 10 -40.57 -23.37 -11.64
CA PRO A 10 -39.21 -23.62 -12.09
C PRO A 10 -38.24 -22.63 -11.44
N THR A 11 -37.28 -23.16 -10.70
CA THR A 11 -36.11 -22.43 -10.19
C THR A 11 -35.25 -21.96 -11.36
N THR A 12 -35.17 -20.65 -11.54
CA THR A 12 -34.19 -19.99 -12.42
C THR A 12 -32.77 -20.32 -11.93
N PRO A 13 -31.83 -20.75 -12.78
CA PRO A 13 -30.45 -20.96 -12.35
C PRO A 13 -29.79 -19.59 -12.18
N THR A 14 -29.51 -19.20 -10.93
CA THR A 14 -28.66 -18.06 -10.63
C THR A 14 -27.26 -18.35 -11.17
N GLU A 15 -26.76 -17.45 -12.01
CA GLU A 15 -25.49 -17.55 -12.71
C GLU A 15 -24.33 -17.87 -11.78
N ASN A 16 -23.59 -18.91 -12.17
CA ASN A 16 -22.23 -19.20 -11.74
C ASN A 16 -21.34 -17.96 -11.95
N THR A 17 -21.12 -17.18 -10.91
CA THR A 17 -19.91 -16.35 -10.83
C THR A 17 -18.78 -17.27 -10.41
N SER A 18 -17.99 -17.70 -11.40
CA SER A 18 -16.76 -18.47 -11.18
C SER A 18 -15.90 -17.74 -10.15
N ILE A 19 -15.83 -18.27 -8.93
CA ILE A 19 -14.81 -17.90 -7.96
C ILE A 19 -13.50 -18.36 -8.59
N GLN A 20 -12.77 -17.42 -9.19
CA GLN A 20 -11.35 -17.68 -9.45
C GLN A 20 -10.71 -18.02 -8.10
N PRO A 21 -9.85 -19.05 -8.02
CA PRO A 21 -9.19 -19.39 -6.77
C PRO A 21 -8.57 -18.11 -6.22
N VAL A 22 -9.06 -17.69 -5.05
CA VAL A 22 -8.48 -16.56 -4.33
C VAL A 22 -7.15 -17.10 -3.83
N ASP A 23 -6.05 -16.67 -4.45
CA ASP A 23 -4.73 -17.07 -3.99
C ASP A 23 -4.62 -16.70 -2.50
N GLU A 24 -4.35 -17.73 -1.68
CA GLU A 24 -4.35 -17.61 -0.22
C GLU A 24 -3.24 -16.65 0.22
N ALA A 25 -3.56 -15.75 1.16
CA ALA A 25 -2.60 -14.77 1.64
C ALA A 25 -1.36 -15.46 2.23
N VAL A 26 -0.17 -15.02 1.84
CA VAL A 26 1.08 -15.54 2.39
C VAL A 26 1.33 -14.84 3.73
N PRO A 27 1.42 -15.57 4.86
CA PRO A 27 1.72 -14.96 6.16
C PRO A 27 3.08 -14.29 6.15
N ILE A 28 3.20 -13.17 6.89
CA ILE A 28 4.52 -12.60 7.18
C ILE A 28 5.32 -13.58 8.04
N THR A 29 6.61 -13.72 7.73
CA THR A 29 7.53 -14.54 8.53
C THR A 29 8.05 -13.76 9.74
N GLU A 30 8.49 -14.46 10.78
CA GLU A 30 9.11 -13.81 11.96
C GLU A 30 10.35 -12.98 11.58
N GLU A 31 11.12 -13.42 10.59
CA GLU A 31 12.26 -12.67 10.05
C GLU A 31 11.82 -11.36 9.40
N GLN A 32 10.82 -11.41 8.51
CA GLN A 32 10.27 -10.20 7.88
C GLN A 32 9.67 -9.26 8.92
N LYS A 33 8.97 -9.79 9.93
CA LYS A 33 8.41 -8.99 11.03
C LYS A 33 9.49 -8.30 11.84
N PHE A 34 10.56 -9.02 12.19
CA PHE A 34 11.72 -8.49 12.89
C PHE A 34 12.39 -7.37 12.09
N PHE A 35 12.69 -7.59 10.81
CA PHE A 35 13.36 -6.59 9.98
C PHE A 35 12.47 -5.40 9.64
N PHE A 36 11.15 -5.59 9.51
CA PHE A 36 10.21 -4.48 9.38
C PHE A 36 10.18 -3.61 10.64
N ASP A 37 10.18 -4.19 11.85
CA ASP A 37 10.33 -3.40 13.07
C ASP A 37 11.70 -2.72 13.16
N LEU A 38 12.78 -3.42 12.84
CA LEU A 38 14.13 -2.86 12.94
C LEU A 38 14.33 -1.67 11.99
N HIS A 39 13.95 -1.82 10.71
CA HIS A 39 14.25 -0.85 9.67
C HIS A 39 13.09 0.10 9.35
N GLY A 40 11.85 -0.31 9.60
CA GLY A 40 10.64 0.39 9.16
C GLY A 40 10.26 0.08 7.71
N TRP A 41 10.99 -0.81 7.05
CA TRP A 41 10.75 -1.24 5.68
C TRP A 41 11.30 -2.66 5.44
N ILE A 42 10.77 -3.32 4.42
CA ILE A 42 11.26 -4.60 3.90
C ILE A 42 11.14 -4.63 2.37
N LEU A 43 11.99 -5.45 1.74
CA LEU A 43 11.96 -5.74 0.30
C LEU A 43 11.66 -7.22 0.10
N LEU A 44 10.70 -7.53 -0.78
CA LEU A 44 10.45 -8.87 -1.28
C LEU A 44 10.90 -8.94 -2.75
N PRO A 45 11.97 -9.68 -3.07
CA PRO A 45 12.48 -9.75 -4.43
C PRO A 45 11.61 -10.66 -5.31
N SER A 46 11.42 -10.27 -6.58
CA SER A 46 10.79 -11.10 -7.63
C SER A 46 9.48 -11.78 -7.21
N VAL A 47 8.58 -11.02 -6.59
CA VAL A 47 7.26 -11.53 -6.16
C VAL A 47 6.38 -11.84 -7.36
N LEU A 48 6.39 -10.98 -8.37
CA LEU A 48 5.69 -11.21 -9.63
C LEU A 48 6.52 -12.11 -10.54
N SER A 49 5.86 -13.01 -11.25
CA SER A 49 6.49 -13.71 -12.37
C SER A 49 6.88 -12.74 -13.49
N VAL A 50 7.73 -13.18 -14.41
CA VAL A 50 8.11 -12.37 -15.59
C VAL A 50 6.87 -11.99 -16.42
N ALA A 51 5.94 -12.93 -16.62
CA ALA A 51 4.73 -12.68 -17.40
C ALA A 51 3.82 -11.63 -16.74
N GLU A 52 3.60 -11.74 -15.43
CA GLU A 52 2.82 -10.75 -14.68
C GLU A 52 3.50 -9.39 -14.69
N THR A 53 4.82 -9.36 -14.49
CA THR A 53 5.60 -8.12 -14.52
C THR A 53 5.45 -7.39 -15.85
N GLU A 54 5.61 -8.09 -16.97
CA GLU A 54 5.45 -7.51 -18.30
C GLU A 54 4.01 -7.04 -18.58
N GLU A 55 3.00 -7.75 -18.09
CA GLU A 55 1.60 -7.33 -18.19
C GLU A 55 1.35 -6.03 -17.39
N MET A 56 1.86 -5.93 -16.16
CA MET A 56 1.74 -4.71 -15.35
C MET A 56 2.51 -3.55 -15.98
N LYS A 57 3.70 -3.79 -16.54
CA LYS A 57 4.47 -2.78 -17.27
C LYS A 57 3.69 -2.22 -18.45
N ALA A 58 3.06 -3.10 -19.22
CA ALA A 58 2.28 -2.70 -20.40
C ALA A 58 1.17 -1.71 -20.02
N GLU A 59 0.45 -1.93 -18.92
CA GLU A 59 -0.57 -1.01 -18.42
C GLU A 59 0.01 0.35 -18.05
N VAL A 60 1.11 0.38 -17.30
CA VAL A 60 1.76 1.64 -16.87
C VAL A 60 2.28 2.43 -18.08
N TYR A 61 2.96 1.76 -19.03
CA TYR A 61 3.47 2.40 -20.25
C TYR A 61 2.34 2.81 -21.21
N ALA A 62 1.19 2.13 -21.20
CA ALA A 62 -0.02 2.54 -21.92
C ALA A 62 -0.73 3.76 -21.28
N GLY A 63 -0.26 4.21 -20.10
CA GLY A 63 -0.69 5.44 -19.47
C GLY A 63 -1.57 5.27 -18.23
N ALA A 64 -1.74 4.05 -17.72
CA ALA A 64 -2.42 3.81 -16.44
C ALA A 64 -1.78 4.66 -15.34
N LYS A 65 -2.61 5.38 -14.57
CA LYS A 65 -2.13 6.36 -13.57
C LYS A 65 -2.15 5.84 -12.15
N GLN A 66 -2.78 4.70 -11.92
CA GLN A 66 -3.05 4.13 -10.60
C GLN A 66 -3.27 2.62 -10.74
N SER A 67 -3.14 1.89 -9.64
CA SER A 67 -3.36 0.45 -9.60
C SER A 67 -4.83 0.03 -9.74
N TYR A 68 -5.76 0.99 -9.83
CA TYR A 68 -7.18 0.71 -9.99
C TYR A 68 -7.56 0.36 -11.45
N ASP A 69 -6.63 0.51 -12.39
CA ASP A 69 -6.87 0.34 -13.81
C ASP A 69 -6.38 -1.04 -14.29
N GLY A 70 -7.19 -1.73 -15.09
CA GLY A 70 -6.80 -2.94 -15.81
C GLY A 70 -6.19 -4.05 -14.92
N ALA A 71 -5.12 -4.67 -15.43
CA ALA A 71 -4.43 -5.76 -14.75
C ALA A 71 -3.78 -5.32 -13.42
N LEU A 72 -3.47 -4.03 -13.24
CA LEU A 72 -2.81 -3.50 -12.04
C LEU A 72 -3.65 -3.69 -10.77
N GLN A 73 -4.96 -3.93 -10.89
CA GLN A 73 -5.82 -4.19 -9.74
C GLN A 73 -5.38 -5.41 -8.93
N ARG A 74 -4.67 -6.37 -9.56
CA ARG A 74 -4.11 -7.54 -8.87
C ARG A 74 -3.01 -7.15 -7.87
N LEU A 75 -2.40 -5.98 -8.01
CA LEU A 75 -1.37 -5.48 -7.10
C LEU A 75 -1.93 -4.89 -5.80
N LEU A 76 -3.25 -4.61 -5.75
CA LEU A 76 -3.91 -4.01 -4.58
C LEU A 76 -4.00 -4.97 -3.40
N ASP A 77 -4.10 -6.25 -3.69
CA ASP A 77 -4.33 -7.32 -2.72
C ASP A 77 -3.61 -8.61 -3.12
N HIS A 78 -2.42 -8.46 -3.71
CA HIS A 78 -1.57 -9.59 -4.03
C HIS A 78 -1.28 -10.44 -2.78
N PRO A 79 -1.33 -11.78 -2.84
CA PRO A 79 -1.17 -12.66 -1.67
C PRO A 79 0.07 -12.37 -0.82
N ALA A 80 1.18 -12.05 -1.48
CA ALA A 80 2.45 -11.72 -0.83
C ALA A 80 2.42 -10.47 0.06
N ILE A 81 1.49 -9.53 -0.18
CA ILE A 81 1.37 -8.31 0.63
C ILE A 81 0.22 -8.40 1.63
N VAL A 82 -0.82 -9.22 1.37
CA VAL A 82 -2.02 -9.28 2.22
C VAL A 82 -1.70 -9.73 3.64
N GLY A 83 -0.85 -10.75 3.82
CA GLY A 83 -0.47 -11.22 5.16
C GLY A 83 0.35 -10.18 5.93
N ILE A 84 1.25 -9.47 5.24
CA ILE A 84 2.07 -8.40 5.82
C ILE A 84 1.19 -7.22 6.23
N LEU A 85 0.31 -6.74 5.35
CA LEU A 85 -0.61 -5.64 5.62
C LEU A 85 -1.57 -5.98 6.76
N SER A 86 -2.08 -7.21 6.81
CA SER A 86 -2.92 -7.68 7.92
C SER A 86 -2.14 -7.68 9.24
N GLU A 87 -0.88 -8.12 9.24
CA GLU A 87 -0.07 -8.13 10.46
C GLU A 87 0.26 -6.72 10.97
N ILE A 88 0.45 -5.73 10.10
CA ILE A 88 0.93 -4.40 10.54
C ILE A 88 -0.17 -3.33 10.61
N LEU A 89 -1.36 -3.57 10.04
CA LEU A 89 -2.48 -2.60 9.97
C LEU A 89 -3.77 -3.05 10.65
N ALA A 90 -3.91 -4.34 10.98
CA ALA A 90 -5.13 -4.90 11.54
C ALA A 90 -4.88 -5.66 12.84
N GLU A 91 -5.90 -5.74 13.69
CA GLU A 91 -5.89 -6.58 14.90
C GLU A 91 -6.69 -7.86 14.68
N ARG A 92 -6.20 -8.98 15.27
CA ARG A 92 -6.82 -10.32 15.13
C ARG A 92 -8.33 -10.36 15.30
N PRO A 93 -8.97 -9.65 16.26
CA PRO A 93 -10.43 -9.66 16.40
C PRO A 93 -11.20 -9.16 15.17
N PHE A 94 -10.55 -8.40 14.28
CA PHE A 94 -11.13 -7.80 13.08
C PHE A 94 -10.66 -8.45 11.78
N GLU A 95 -9.82 -9.49 11.84
CA GLU A 95 -9.43 -10.32 10.69
C GLU A 95 -10.61 -11.14 10.18
N ARG A 96 -10.82 -11.17 8.86
CA ARG A 96 -11.97 -11.83 8.22
C ARG A 96 -11.56 -12.44 6.89
N ASP A 97 -12.28 -13.49 6.48
CA ASP A 97 -12.04 -14.16 5.20
C ASP A 97 -12.75 -13.44 4.04
N ASP A 98 -13.88 -12.78 4.34
CA ASP A 98 -14.80 -12.19 3.37
C ASP A 98 -14.51 -10.72 3.02
N CYS A 99 -13.65 -10.04 3.79
CA CYS A 99 -13.20 -8.67 3.54
C CYS A 99 -11.76 -8.44 4.05
N TYR A 100 -11.08 -7.42 3.54
CA TYR A 100 -9.73 -7.07 4.01
C TYR A 100 -9.81 -6.24 5.30
N SER A 101 -8.95 -6.49 6.28
CA SER A 101 -8.94 -5.74 7.56
C SER A 101 -8.10 -4.47 7.53
N PHE A 102 -7.71 -4.04 6.32
CA PHE A 102 -7.02 -2.79 6.02
C PHE A 102 -7.71 -2.13 4.82
N ARG A 103 -7.34 -0.88 4.55
CA ARG A 103 -7.92 -0.06 3.48
C ARG A 103 -6.83 0.44 2.54
N CYS A 104 -7.17 0.65 1.28
CA CYS A 104 -6.32 1.34 0.30
C CYS A 104 -6.72 2.82 0.24
N GLU A 105 -5.81 3.70 0.68
CA GLU A 105 -6.02 5.15 0.76
C GLU A 105 -5.73 5.87 -0.56
N GLY A 106 -4.87 5.30 -1.40
CA GLY A 106 -4.46 5.96 -2.62
C GLY A 106 -3.51 5.11 -3.45
N SER A 107 -3.47 5.40 -4.74
CA SER A 107 -2.52 4.79 -5.66
C SER A 107 -2.07 5.78 -6.72
N PHE A 108 -0.81 5.65 -7.14
CA PHE A 108 -0.31 6.31 -8.34
C PHE A 108 0.79 5.48 -9.00
N THR A 109 1.00 5.68 -10.30
CA THR A 109 2.12 5.10 -11.06
C THR A 109 3.19 6.17 -11.32
N THR A 110 4.43 5.74 -11.55
CA THR A 110 5.51 6.62 -11.99
C THR A 110 6.32 5.95 -13.08
N VAL A 111 6.65 6.72 -14.11
CA VAL A 111 7.69 6.38 -15.08
C VAL A 111 8.76 7.46 -15.00
N ARG A 112 9.99 7.08 -14.66
CA ARG A 112 11.13 8.00 -14.56
C ARG A 112 12.17 7.59 -15.59
N PRO A 113 12.29 8.29 -16.73
CA PRO A 113 13.33 7.99 -17.71
C PRO A 113 14.72 8.31 -17.16
N PHE A 114 15.77 7.80 -17.83
CA PHE A 114 17.15 8.19 -17.55
C PHE A 114 17.29 9.72 -17.54
N GLY A 115 17.91 10.25 -16.48
CA GLY A 115 18.09 11.70 -16.28
C GLY A 115 16.85 12.40 -15.70
N TRP A 116 15.79 11.67 -15.34
CA TRP A 116 14.68 12.26 -14.58
C TRP A 116 15.20 12.82 -13.26
N SER A 117 14.86 14.08 -12.98
CA SER A 117 15.31 14.75 -11.77
C SER A 117 14.17 14.91 -10.75
N LYS A 118 14.49 14.68 -9.48
CA LYS A 118 13.59 14.95 -8.35
C LYS A 118 13.15 16.41 -8.27
N SER A 119 13.90 17.33 -8.89
CA SER A 119 13.51 18.75 -9.03
C SER A 119 12.22 18.96 -9.82
N GLN A 120 11.78 17.97 -10.59
CA GLN A 120 10.48 18.00 -11.28
C GLN A 120 9.30 17.78 -10.33
N ARG A 121 9.55 17.38 -9.07
CA ARG A 121 8.53 17.24 -8.02
C ARG A 121 8.38 18.52 -7.22
N GLY A 122 7.18 18.79 -6.73
CA GLY A 122 6.94 19.94 -5.84
C GLY A 122 7.69 19.89 -4.52
N ASP A 123 8.05 18.69 -4.03
CA ASP A 123 8.84 18.49 -2.81
C ASP A 123 10.35 18.40 -3.06
N MET A 124 10.79 18.46 -4.33
CA MET A 124 12.18 18.32 -4.75
C MET A 124 12.88 17.04 -4.23
N GLY A 125 12.12 15.99 -3.89
CA GLY A 125 12.65 14.78 -3.26
C GLY A 125 13.22 15.00 -1.86
N MET A 126 12.69 15.97 -1.11
CA MET A 126 13.06 16.22 0.28
C MET A 126 12.69 15.01 1.17
N PRO A 127 13.61 14.48 1.99
CA PRO A 127 13.28 13.41 2.92
C PRO A 127 12.24 13.87 3.94
N HIS A 128 11.15 13.12 4.01
CA HIS A 128 9.95 13.49 4.75
C HIS A 128 9.37 12.32 5.52
N VAL A 129 8.42 12.63 6.40
CA VAL A 129 7.84 11.68 7.35
C VAL A 129 6.39 12.03 7.73
N VAL A 130 5.59 11.01 8.02
CA VAL A 130 4.21 11.11 8.52
C VAL A 130 4.13 10.46 9.89
N ARG A 131 4.34 11.25 10.96
CA ARG A 131 4.15 10.81 12.35
C ARG A 131 4.11 11.99 13.32
N PRO A 132 3.73 11.78 14.60
CA PRO A 132 3.83 12.81 15.64
C PRO A 132 5.26 13.16 16.06
N PRO A 133 5.49 14.43 16.49
CA PRO A 133 4.55 15.54 16.49
C PRO A 133 4.39 16.22 15.13
N GLN A 134 5.14 15.81 14.10
CA GLN A 134 5.22 16.48 12.80
C GLN A 134 3.90 16.45 12.02
N GLN A 135 3.11 15.40 12.21
CA GLN A 135 1.82 15.17 11.57
C GLN A 135 0.85 14.45 12.53
N ALA A 136 0.10 13.45 12.05
CA ALA A 136 -1.04 12.90 12.79
C ALA A 136 -0.69 11.67 13.65
N ASN A 137 -1.22 11.66 14.88
CA ASN A 137 -1.05 10.56 15.84
C ASN A 137 -1.54 9.19 15.38
N PRO A 138 -2.64 9.07 14.62
CA PRO A 138 -3.05 7.76 14.12
C PRO A 138 -2.08 7.16 13.10
N MET A 139 -1.13 7.94 12.54
CA MET A 139 -0.10 7.46 11.61
C MET A 139 1.19 7.00 12.31
N ARG A 140 1.21 7.00 13.65
CA ARG A 140 2.36 6.59 14.45
C ARG A 140 2.71 5.12 14.19
N TYR A 141 4.00 4.84 14.08
CA TYR A 141 4.54 3.51 14.27
C TYR A 141 4.73 3.15 15.75
N GLN A 142 4.27 1.98 16.17
CA GLN A 142 4.59 1.40 17.47
C GLN A 142 4.50 -0.12 17.47
N VAL A 143 5.22 -0.76 18.40
CA VAL A 143 5.02 -2.16 18.75
C VAL A 143 4.50 -2.24 20.17
N ALA A 144 3.38 -2.92 20.38
CA ALA A 144 2.81 -3.14 21.71
C ALA A 144 2.14 -4.51 21.76
N GLY A 145 2.41 -5.28 22.82
CA GLY A 145 1.85 -6.64 22.96
C GLY A 145 2.20 -7.56 21.79
N GLU A 146 3.46 -7.53 21.34
CA GLU A 146 3.97 -8.30 20.19
C GLU A 146 3.29 -7.99 18.84
N LYS A 147 2.53 -6.90 18.76
CA LYS A 147 1.83 -6.47 17.55
C LYS A 147 2.43 -5.16 17.02
N ILE A 148 2.63 -5.11 15.70
CA ILE A 148 3.02 -3.89 14.99
C ILE A 148 1.77 -3.08 14.67
N PHE A 149 1.85 -1.78 14.91
CA PHE A 149 0.86 -0.80 14.47
C PHE A 149 1.59 0.21 13.59
N SER A 150 1.40 0.11 12.28
CA SER A 150 2.08 0.93 11.27
C SER A 150 1.09 1.82 10.53
N GLY A 151 0.55 2.83 11.22
CA GLY A 151 -0.39 3.77 10.62
C GLY A 151 0.20 4.41 9.36
N LEU A 152 -0.56 4.38 8.25
CA LEU A 152 -0.11 4.71 6.89
C LEU A 152 1.14 3.95 6.44
N THR A 153 0.95 3.02 5.51
CA THR A 153 2.02 2.17 4.97
C THR A 153 2.00 2.22 3.45
N ARG A 154 3.18 2.32 2.82
CA ARG A 154 3.33 2.23 1.37
C ARG A 154 3.73 0.83 0.94
N VAL A 155 3.20 0.44 -0.20
CA VAL A 155 3.65 -0.71 -0.99
C VAL A 155 4.04 -0.19 -2.35
N VAL A 156 5.29 -0.43 -2.75
CA VAL A 156 5.85 0.03 -4.01
C VAL A 156 6.26 -1.20 -4.82
N TRP A 157 5.53 -1.45 -5.89
CA TRP A 157 5.89 -2.47 -6.87
C TRP A 157 6.89 -1.89 -7.85
N GLU A 158 8.10 -2.43 -7.87
CA GLU A 158 9.13 -2.09 -8.85
C GLU A 158 8.99 -3.04 -10.03
N LEU A 159 8.47 -2.52 -11.15
CA LEU A 159 8.19 -3.31 -12.34
C LEU A 159 9.40 -3.41 -13.27
N GLU A 160 10.48 -2.70 -12.99
CA GLU A 160 11.77 -2.79 -13.69
C GLU A 160 12.87 -3.00 -12.67
N GLU A 161 14.09 -3.35 -13.12
CA GLU A 161 15.24 -3.43 -12.24
C GLU A 161 15.53 -2.07 -11.58
N VAL A 162 15.79 -2.11 -10.27
CA VAL A 162 16.29 -0.98 -9.49
C VAL A 162 17.67 -1.34 -8.98
N LYS A 163 18.60 -0.39 -9.11
CA LYS A 163 19.96 -0.49 -8.57
C LYS A 163 20.13 0.55 -7.46
N ALA A 164 20.66 0.14 -6.33
CA ALA A 164 21.06 1.04 -5.26
C ALA A 164 22.02 2.12 -5.79
N GLY A 165 21.83 3.36 -5.37
CA GLY A 165 22.57 4.53 -5.84
C GLY A 165 22.01 5.14 -7.13
N GLN A 166 20.93 4.59 -7.71
CA GLN A 166 20.45 5.00 -9.04
C GLN A 166 19.00 5.51 -9.09
N GLY A 167 18.42 5.89 -7.96
CA GLY A 167 17.15 6.65 -7.96
C GLY A 167 15.91 5.90 -7.44
N GLY A 168 16.11 4.73 -6.85
CA GLY A 168 15.10 4.04 -6.04
C GLY A 168 14.60 4.91 -4.88
N THR A 169 13.53 4.48 -4.22
CA THR A 169 13.14 5.10 -2.94
C THR A 169 14.26 4.86 -1.93
N SER A 170 14.61 5.86 -1.12
CA SER A 170 15.61 5.72 -0.05
C SER A 170 14.97 5.91 1.31
N PHE A 171 15.59 5.34 2.34
CA PHE A 171 15.04 5.23 3.68
C PHE A 171 16.09 5.55 4.74
N LEU A 172 15.80 6.42 5.70
CA LEU A 172 16.61 6.51 6.91
C LEU A 172 16.16 5.41 7.89
N SER A 173 16.72 4.21 7.72
CA SER A 173 16.32 3.00 8.46
C SER A 173 16.27 3.22 9.97
N GLY A 174 15.21 2.73 10.63
CA GLY A 174 15.03 2.88 12.08
C GLY A 174 14.47 4.24 12.52
N SER A 175 14.42 5.23 11.62
CA SER A 175 13.97 6.57 11.97
C SER A 175 12.52 6.59 12.43
N HIS A 176 11.67 5.63 12.02
CA HIS A 176 10.26 5.51 12.42
C HIS A 176 10.03 5.39 13.93
N LYS A 177 11.04 4.91 14.68
CA LYS A 177 11.03 4.83 16.16
C LYS A 177 11.71 6.02 16.85
N SER A 178 12.40 6.88 16.10
CA SER A 178 13.12 8.04 16.66
C SER A 178 12.20 9.24 16.86
N PHE A 179 11.68 9.46 18.07
CA PHE A 179 10.81 10.62 18.35
C PHE A 179 11.56 11.92 18.69
N PHE A 180 12.88 11.96 18.47
CA PHE A 180 13.68 13.17 18.64
C PHE A 180 13.61 14.07 17.39
N ASN A 181 13.74 15.38 17.60
CA ASN A 181 13.87 16.33 16.50
C ASN A 181 15.16 16.06 15.71
N TYR A 182 15.10 16.11 14.39
CA TYR A 182 16.24 15.88 13.49
C TYR A 182 17.06 17.16 13.25
N GLY A 183 17.20 18.00 14.28
CA GLY A 183 18.11 19.15 14.31
C GLY A 183 17.60 20.43 13.66
N GLY A 184 16.45 20.41 12.98
CA GLY A 184 15.85 21.60 12.38
C GLY A 184 15.27 22.57 13.44
N PRO A 185 15.07 23.86 13.09
CA PRO A 185 14.54 24.87 14.02
C PRO A 185 13.06 24.66 14.36
N ASP A 186 12.32 23.94 13.52
CA ASP A 186 10.90 23.65 13.69
C ASP A 186 10.68 22.15 14.01
N PRO A 187 10.33 21.80 15.26
CA PRO A 187 10.10 20.40 15.66
C PRO A 187 8.82 19.80 15.07
N PHE A 188 7.93 20.60 14.47
CA PHE A 188 6.67 20.15 13.84
C PHE A 188 6.77 20.03 12.33
N ARG A 189 7.91 20.43 11.73
CA ARG A 189 8.11 20.28 10.29
C ARG A 189 8.00 18.80 9.89
N PRO A 190 7.39 18.43 8.76
CA PRO A 190 7.27 17.01 8.36
C PRO A 190 8.40 16.51 7.45
N ASN A 191 9.53 17.21 7.43
CA ASN A 191 10.68 16.89 6.58
C ASN A 191 11.97 17.51 7.13
N ILE A 192 13.11 17.00 6.66
CA ILE A 192 14.41 17.37 7.20
C ILE A 192 14.96 18.72 6.70
N SER A 193 14.19 19.51 5.94
CA SER A 193 14.68 20.79 5.44
C SER A 193 15.07 21.72 6.58
N ASP A 194 16.03 22.60 6.34
CA ASP A 194 16.60 23.53 7.32
C ASP A 194 17.34 22.83 8.49
N SER A 195 17.49 21.50 8.46
CA SER A 195 18.34 20.79 9.41
C SER A 195 19.82 20.97 9.06
N PRO A 196 20.69 21.33 10.02
CA PRO A 196 22.13 21.32 9.81
C PRO A 196 22.71 19.91 9.60
N TRP A 197 21.91 18.86 9.82
CA TRP A 197 22.29 17.46 9.64
C TRP A 197 21.74 16.88 8.33
N GLU A 198 21.15 17.69 7.43
CA GLU A 198 20.54 17.17 6.19
C GLU A 198 21.51 16.29 5.40
N SER A 199 22.74 16.76 5.15
CA SER A 199 23.73 16.00 4.38
C SER A 199 24.08 14.67 5.05
N SER A 200 24.37 14.67 6.36
CA SER A 200 24.72 13.44 7.08
C SER A 200 23.55 12.46 7.18
N MET A 201 22.31 12.96 7.27
CA MET A 201 21.12 12.12 7.22
C MET A 201 20.93 11.50 5.83
N ARG A 202 21.16 12.25 4.75
CA ARG A 202 21.11 11.74 3.37
C ARG A 202 22.17 10.67 3.14
N ASP A 203 23.41 10.89 3.59
CA ASP A 203 24.50 9.92 3.50
C ASP A 203 24.20 8.62 4.28
N ALA A 204 23.38 8.70 5.32
CA ALA A 204 22.95 7.56 6.12
C ALA A 204 21.69 6.85 5.57
N MET A 205 21.04 7.38 4.52
CA MET A 205 19.86 6.75 3.95
C MET A 205 20.24 5.44 3.27
N SER A 206 19.53 4.38 3.62
CA SER A 206 19.58 3.09 2.96
C SER A 206 18.91 3.14 1.60
N GLU A 207 19.53 2.50 0.63
CA GLU A 207 19.00 2.24 -0.71
C GLU A 207 18.90 0.74 -0.94
N TYR A 208 18.19 0.32 -1.99
CA TYR A 208 18.03 -1.08 -2.32
C TYR A 208 18.26 -1.34 -3.81
N SER A 209 18.68 -2.58 -4.10
CA SER A 209 18.68 -3.15 -5.44
C SER A 209 17.66 -4.27 -5.49
N CYS A 210 16.88 -4.36 -6.56
CA CYS A 210 15.94 -5.44 -6.76
C CYS A 210 15.68 -5.71 -8.25
N PRO A 211 15.45 -6.98 -8.62
CA PRO A 211 14.99 -7.31 -9.97
C PRO A 211 13.56 -6.79 -10.21
N ALA A 212 13.14 -6.77 -11.47
CA ALA A 212 11.77 -6.48 -11.85
C ALA A 212 10.77 -7.44 -11.18
N GLY A 213 9.58 -6.94 -10.84
CA GLY A 213 8.53 -7.70 -10.15
C GLY A 213 8.70 -7.76 -8.63
N SER A 214 9.64 -7.00 -8.07
CA SER A 214 9.86 -6.91 -6.63
C SER A 214 8.92 -5.90 -5.96
N VAL A 215 8.75 -6.02 -4.65
CA VAL A 215 7.92 -5.08 -3.88
C VAL A 215 8.62 -4.60 -2.61
N VAL A 216 8.59 -3.29 -2.39
CA VAL A 216 9.09 -2.64 -1.17
C VAL A 216 7.90 -2.17 -0.33
N ILE A 217 7.91 -2.50 0.96
CA ILE A 217 6.86 -2.14 1.90
C ILE A 217 7.48 -1.32 3.01
N PHE A 218 6.96 -0.13 3.30
CA PHE A 218 7.51 0.74 4.34
C PHE A 218 6.44 1.56 5.07
N THR A 219 6.67 1.82 6.36
CA THR A 219 5.84 2.72 7.15
C THR A 219 6.09 4.18 6.76
N GLU A 220 5.06 5.00 6.61
CA GLU A 220 5.22 6.43 6.35
C GLU A 220 5.73 7.20 7.60
N SER A 221 5.73 6.56 8.76
CA SER A 221 6.48 7.03 9.94
C SER A 221 8.00 7.03 9.72
N LEU A 222 8.50 6.41 8.66
CA LEU A 222 9.93 6.37 8.31
C LEU A 222 10.31 7.60 7.48
N ILE A 223 11.45 8.23 7.78
CA ILE A 223 12.00 9.27 6.91
C ILE A 223 12.42 8.61 5.59
N HIS A 224 11.83 9.07 4.49
CA HIS A 224 12.03 8.49 3.16
C HIS A 224 12.05 9.58 2.09
N ALA A 225 12.64 9.26 0.92
CA ALA A 225 12.81 10.23 -0.15
C ALA A 225 12.73 9.64 -1.55
N ALA A 226 12.36 10.50 -2.50
CA ALA A 226 12.55 10.26 -3.93
C ALA A 226 13.91 10.82 -4.37
N ASN A 227 14.58 10.06 -5.24
CA ASN A 227 15.91 10.40 -5.76
C ASN A 227 15.88 10.63 -7.28
N ASP A 228 16.90 11.31 -7.80
CA ASP A 228 17.14 11.43 -9.24
C ASP A 228 17.35 10.04 -9.85
N TRP A 229 16.75 9.79 -11.03
CA TRP A 229 16.90 8.50 -11.71
C TRP A 229 18.09 8.53 -12.65
N THR A 230 19.13 7.78 -12.32
CA THR A 230 20.41 7.78 -13.04
C THR A 230 20.73 6.44 -13.70
N ASN A 231 19.88 5.43 -13.55
CA ASN A 231 20.02 4.17 -14.26
C ASN A 231 19.77 4.40 -15.77
N SER A 232 20.79 4.12 -16.59
CA SER A 232 20.74 4.25 -18.04
C SER A 232 20.13 3.04 -18.75
N ASP A 233 20.01 1.90 -18.07
CA ASP A 233 19.62 0.64 -18.69
C ASP A 233 18.10 0.55 -18.88
N ASN A 234 17.34 1.20 -17.98
CA ASN A 234 15.88 1.23 -18.03
C ASN A 234 15.31 2.50 -17.37
N SER A 235 14.07 2.84 -17.73
CA SER A 235 13.28 3.79 -16.93
C SER A 235 12.85 3.11 -15.63
N ARG A 236 12.66 3.87 -14.55
CA ARG A 236 11.93 3.35 -13.38
C ARG A 236 10.46 3.25 -13.77
N CYS A 237 9.87 2.07 -13.64
CA CYS A 237 8.44 1.86 -13.77
C CYS A 237 7.93 1.30 -12.44
N ALA A 238 7.14 2.07 -11.70
CA ALA A 238 6.70 1.66 -10.37
C ALA A 238 5.23 2.03 -10.08
N VAL A 239 4.58 1.18 -9.28
CA VAL A 239 3.20 1.36 -8.82
C VAL A 239 3.21 1.53 -7.30
N PHE A 240 2.71 2.66 -6.83
CA PHE A 240 2.65 3.00 -5.42
C PHE A 240 1.22 2.81 -4.94
N ASN A 241 1.04 2.02 -3.89
CA ASN A 241 -0.21 1.87 -3.16
C ASN A 241 -0.02 2.33 -1.72
N CYS A 242 -1.04 2.97 -1.15
CA CYS A 242 -1.05 3.44 0.22
C CYS A 242 -2.12 2.69 0.99
N TYR A 243 -1.77 2.17 2.15
CA TYR A 243 -2.68 1.42 2.99
C TYR A 243 -2.76 2.00 4.38
N ASN A 244 -3.90 1.82 5.01
CA ASN A 244 -4.11 2.21 6.39
C ASN A 244 -4.97 1.18 7.13
N SER A 245 -5.00 1.30 8.45
CA SER A 245 -5.96 0.59 9.27
C SER A 245 -7.39 0.96 8.88
N ILE A 246 -8.35 0.07 9.15
CA ILE A 246 -9.78 0.37 9.02
C ILE A 246 -10.25 1.51 9.95
N TRP A 247 -9.43 1.90 10.93
CA TRP A 247 -9.75 2.91 11.95
C TRP A 247 -9.29 4.33 11.61
N SER A 248 -8.58 4.56 10.51
CA SER A 248 -7.95 5.86 10.24
C SER A 248 -7.85 6.15 8.76
N GLN A 249 -7.96 7.43 8.39
CA GLN A 249 -7.90 7.90 7.01
C GLN A 249 -6.95 9.10 6.90
N TRP A 250 -6.17 9.13 5.82
CA TRP A 250 -5.25 10.22 5.51
C TRP A 250 -5.56 10.90 4.18
N HIS A 251 -5.86 10.11 3.14
CA HIS A 251 -6.19 10.64 1.81
C HIS A 251 -7.69 10.57 1.55
N LYS A 252 -8.21 11.53 0.77
CA LYS A 252 -9.54 11.39 0.18
C LYS A 252 -9.53 10.32 -0.90
N LEU A 253 -10.62 9.57 -1.01
CA LEU A 253 -10.77 8.59 -2.07
C LEU A 253 -10.90 9.30 -3.41
N ASN A 254 -9.96 9.03 -4.32
CA ASN A 254 -10.00 9.51 -5.69
C ASN A 254 -10.36 8.37 -6.66
N LEU A 255 -11.48 7.70 -6.40
CA LEU A 255 -11.97 6.58 -7.21
C LEU A 255 -13.50 6.59 -7.26
N SER A 256 -14.06 6.38 -8.46
CA SER A 256 -15.52 6.39 -8.65
C SER A 256 -16.17 5.13 -8.06
N HIS A 257 -17.45 5.24 -7.72
CA HIS A 257 -18.22 4.13 -7.19
C HIS A 257 -18.28 2.96 -8.17
N GLU A 258 -18.51 3.27 -9.44
CA GLU A 258 -18.64 2.32 -10.55
C GLU A 258 -17.34 1.54 -10.75
N LYS A 259 -16.18 2.21 -10.68
CA LYS A 259 -14.88 1.55 -10.74
C LYS A 259 -14.68 0.57 -9.59
N ILE A 260 -15.11 0.92 -8.37
CA ILE A 260 -15.01 0.02 -7.22
C ILE A 260 -15.96 -1.16 -7.38
N LYS A 261 -17.20 -0.94 -7.80
CA LYS A 261 -18.20 -2.02 -8.01
C LYS A 261 -17.81 -3.00 -9.11
N ALA A 262 -16.96 -2.58 -10.06
CA ALA A 262 -16.41 -3.46 -11.09
C ALA A 262 -15.28 -4.37 -10.59
N MET A 263 -14.70 -4.10 -9.42
CA MET A 263 -13.65 -4.95 -8.83
C MET A 263 -14.26 -6.22 -8.22
N PRO A 264 -13.47 -7.31 -8.05
CA PRO A 264 -13.89 -8.47 -7.29
C PRO A 264 -14.42 -8.10 -5.90
N TRP A 265 -15.47 -8.80 -5.47
CA TRP A 265 -16.21 -8.54 -4.23
C TRP A 265 -15.31 -8.18 -3.04
N LYS A 266 -14.34 -9.04 -2.69
CA LYS A 266 -13.46 -8.84 -1.53
C LYS A 266 -12.60 -7.57 -1.67
N ARG A 267 -12.14 -7.25 -2.88
CA ARG A 267 -11.32 -6.06 -3.17
C ARG A 267 -12.08 -4.75 -3.00
N GLN A 268 -13.40 -4.75 -3.24
CA GLN A 268 -14.24 -3.58 -3.00
C GLN A 268 -14.11 -3.09 -1.55
N SER A 269 -13.93 -4.03 -0.61
CA SER A 269 -13.78 -3.74 0.81
C SER A 269 -12.56 -2.87 1.14
N LEU A 270 -11.53 -2.77 0.28
CA LEU A 270 -10.39 -1.87 0.48
C LEU A 270 -10.78 -0.39 0.52
N PHE A 271 -11.95 -0.04 -0.03
CA PHE A 271 -12.37 1.36 -0.24
C PHE A 271 -13.52 1.82 0.67
N ARG A 272 -13.96 0.96 1.60
CA ARG A 272 -14.96 1.32 2.63
C ARG A 272 -14.39 2.37 3.59
N GLY A 273 -15.26 3.14 4.26
CA GLY A 273 -14.89 4.21 5.18
C GLY A 273 -14.47 3.74 6.58
N THR A 274 -14.15 4.69 7.46
CA THR A 274 -13.48 4.47 8.76
C THR A 274 -14.41 4.46 9.97
N TRP A 275 -15.45 3.62 10.00
CA TRP A 275 -16.33 3.50 11.17
C TRP A 275 -16.68 2.06 11.52
N ALA A 276 -16.71 1.77 12.83
CA ALA A 276 -16.93 0.43 13.38
C ALA A 276 -18.42 -0.01 13.36
N ILE A 277 -19.35 0.92 13.64
CA ILE A 277 -20.73 0.59 14.06
C ILE A 277 -21.80 0.86 12.97
N GLY A 278 -21.51 1.71 11.99
CA GLY A 278 -22.47 2.15 10.96
C GLY A 278 -22.80 1.15 9.85
N GLY A 279 -22.56 -0.15 10.02
CA GLY A 279 -22.87 -1.21 9.04
C GLY A 279 -23.93 -2.22 9.51
N GLY A 280 -24.68 -1.89 10.57
CA GLY A 280 -25.58 -2.84 11.24
C GLY A 280 -24.84 -3.81 12.18
N PRO A 281 -25.47 -4.93 12.59
CA PRO A 281 -24.93 -5.87 13.59
C PRO A 281 -23.56 -6.47 13.23
N SER A 282 -23.20 -6.47 11.95
CA SER A 282 -21.95 -7.00 11.42
C SER A 282 -20.81 -5.97 11.34
N GLY A 283 -21.09 -4.67 11.44
CA GLY A 283 -20.11 -3.60 11.24
C GLY A 283 -19.79 -3.30 9.77
N ASN A 284 -18.84 -2.39 9.51
CA ASN A 284 -18.50 -1.94 8.15
C ASN A 284 -17.59 -2.94 7.40
N ARG A 285 -18.19 -3.94 6.74
CA ARG A 285 -17.47 -5.02 6.03
C ARG A 285 -17.54 -4.90 4.51
N GLU A 286 -18.73 -4.62 4.00
CA GLU A 286 -19.02 -4.57 2.58
C GLU A 286 -18.89 -3.13 2.08
N TYR A 287 -18.49 -2.94 0.82
CA TYR A 287 -18.48 -1.60 0.22
C TYR A 287 -19.85 -1.23 -0.35
N SER A 288 -20.29 -0.01 -0.07
CA SER A 288 -21.43 0.67 -0.67
C SER A 288 -21.08 2.13 -0.98
N GLN A 289 -21.90 2.79 -1.80
CA GLN A 289 -21.69 4.22 -2.09
C GLN A 289 -21.85 5.08 -0.82
N GLU A 290 -22.74 4.70 0.08
CA GLU A 290 -23.02 5.40 1.34
C GLU A 290 -21.87 5.27 2.32
N ASN A 291 -21.14 4.14 2.26
CA ASN A 291 -20.04 3.87 3.17
C ASN A 291 -18.65 4.07 2.59
N ARG A 292 -18.52 4.72 1.43
CA ARG A 292 -17.22 4.95 0.82
C ARG A 292 -16.34 5.86 1.66
N THR A 293 -15.04 5.72 1.47
CA THR A 293 -14.05 6.71 1.92
C THR A 293 -14.35 8.06 1.23
N TRP A 294 -14.36 9.18 1.97
CA TRP A 294 -14.71 10.54 1.48
C TRP A 294 -13.50 11.47 1.40
#